data_AF-A0A942TN83-F1
#
_entry.id   AF-A0A942TN83-F1
#
_cell.length_a   1.000
_cell.length_b   1.000
_cell.length_c   1.000
_cell.angle_alpha   90.00
_cell.angle_beta   90.00
_cell.angle_gamma   90.00
#
_symmetry.space_group_name_H-M   'P 1'
#
loop_
_entity.id
_entity.type
_entity.pdbx_description
1 polymer ?
#
loop_
_entity_poly.entity_id
_entity_poly.type
_entity_poly.pdbx_seq_one_letter_code
_entity_poly.pdbx_strand_id
1 'polypeptide(L)'
;MNRMDYPEFKKYATEWENRRKYQKLITSIEKFVNKENEVVFYPKNLFLEDYYLELYFFGRNKIVILNEREDDVLVKVLRCDQIQSVELTYVDMDEPVNLCIEFNNDETIELNDKTDTDTSWSGQFTTKIEEIFKLLN
;
A
#
# COMPACT_ATOMS: atom_id res chain seq x y z
N MET A 1 7.85 -0.36 -18.79
CA MET A 1 8.29 0.08 -17.46
C MET A 1 7.61 -0.85 -16.47
N ASN A 2 8.36 -1.61 -15.65
CA ASN A 2 7.74 -2.53 -14.69
C ASN A 2 7.03 -1.70 -13.62
N ARG A 3 5.75 -2.00 -13.34
CA ARG A 3 4.96 -1.35 -12.30
C ARG A 3 4.93 -2.27 -11.08
N MET A 4 5.22 -1.78 -9.88
CA MET A 4 5.13 -2.61 -8.65
C MET A 4 3.66 -2.80 -8.23
N ASP A 5 2.88 -3.50 -9.04
CA ASP A 5 1.54 -3.97 -8.71
C ASP A 5 1.57 -5.29 -7.93
N TYR A 6 0.40 -5.81 -7.54
CA TYR A 6 0.35 -7.04 -6.76
C TYR A 6 0.94 -8.25 -7.52
N PRO A 7 0.65 -8.48 -8.81
CA PRO A 7 1.32 -9.51 -9.60
C PRO A 7 2.86 -9.42 -9.57
N GLU A 8 3.43 -8.23 -9.75
CA GLU A 8 4.89 -8.03 -9.73
C GLU A 8 5.44 -8.25 -8.30
N PHE A 9 4.77 -7.73 -7.28
CA PHE A 9 5.12 -8.01 -5.88
C PHE A 9 5.06 -9.51 -5.57
N LYS A 10 4.04 -10.23 -6.04
CA LYS A 10 3.91 -11.67 -5.82
C LYS A 10 5.07 -12.42 -6.46
N LYS A 11 5.48 -12.03 -7.67
CA LYS A 11 6.65 -12.60 -8.34
C LYS A 11 7.91 -12.36 -7.51
N TYR A 12 8.19 -11.10 -7.16
CA TYR A 12 9.30 -10.71 -6.29
C TYR A 12 9.32 -11.50 -4.96
N ALA A 13 8.17 -11.59 -4.29
CA ALA A 13 8.01 -12.25 -3.00
C ALA A 13 8.14 -13.78 -3.06
N THR A 14 8.01 -14.38 -4.25
CA THR A 14 8.11 -15.83 -4.45
C THR A 14 9.46 -16.28 -5.04
N GLU A 15 10.34 -15.33 -5.39
CA GLU A 15 11.73 -15.59 -5.71
C GLU A 15 12.46 -16.27 -4.54
N TRP A 16 13.47 -17.08 -4.87
CA TRP A 16 14.08 -18.00 -3.91
C TRP A 16 14.64 -17.30 -2.67
N GLU A 17 15.33 -16.16 -2.84
CA GLU A 17 15.84 -15.36 -1.73
C GLU A 17 14.75 -14.79 -0.80
N ASN A 18 13.58 -14.47 -1.36
CA ASN A 18 12.53 -13.71 -0.69
C ASN A 18 11.42 -14.61 -0.12
N ARG A 19 11.31 -15.84 -0.65
CA ARG A 19 10.20 -16.75 -0.37
C ARG A 19 9.98 -16.98 1.12
N ARG A 20 11.06 -17.16 1.89
CA ARG A 20 10.96 -17.41 3.34
C ARG A 20 10.45 -16.18 4.08
N LYS A 21 10.90 -14.98 3.69
CA LYS A 21 10.52 -13.71 4.30
C LYS A 21 9.02 -13.46 4.11
N TYR A 22 8.55 -13.50 2.86
CA TYR A 22 7.18 -13.08 2.55
C TYR A 22 6.13 -14.20 2.55
N GLN A 23 6.49 -15.44 2.90
CA GLN A 23 5.55 -16.57 2.85
C GLN A 23 4.26 -16.34 3.65
N LYS A 24 4.38 -15.77 4.86
CA LYS A 24 3.22 -15.50 5.73
C LYS A 24 2.31 -14.42 5.12
N LEU A 25 2.90 -13.36 4.57
CA LEU A 25 2.16 -12.29 3.88
C LEU A 25 1.43 -12.83 2.66
N ILE A 26 2.12 -13.56 1.76
CA ILE A 26 1.50 -14.15 0.57
C ILE A 26 0.33 -15.06 0.94
N THR A 27 0.52 -15.92 1.94
CA THR A 27 -0.54 -16.81 2.44
C THR A 27 -1.74 -16.03 2.98
N SER A 28 -1.49 -14.89 3.65
CA SER A 28 -2.54 -14.04 4.21
C SER A 28 -3.30 -13.29 3.11
N ILE A 29 -2.60 -12.78 2.10
CA ILE A 29 -3.22 -12.13 0.94
C ILE A 29 -4.13 -13.12 0.22
N GLU A 30 -3.68 -14.35 -0.03
CA GLU A 30 -4.48 -15.37 -0.71
C GLU A 30 -5.75 -15.78 0.06
N LYS A 31 -5.75 -15.59 1.39
CA LYS A 31 -6.90 -15.92 2.25
C LYS A 31 -7.89 -14.77 2.42
N PHE A 32 -7.40 -13.53 2.51
CA PHE A 32 -8.19 -12.41 3.00
C PHE A 32 -8.43 -11.27 1.98
N VAL A 33 -7.70 -11.28 0.87
CA VAL A 33 -7.77 -10.23 -0.16
C VAL A 33 -8.50 -10.77 -1.39
N ASN A 34 -9.54 -10.06 -1.84
CA ASN A 34 -10.31 -10.44 -3.02
C ASN A 34 -9.87 -9.61 -4.23
N LYS A 35 -8.85 -10.14 -4.91
CA LYS A 35 -8.07 -9.50 -5.98
C LYS A 35 -8.90 -8.96 -7.15
N GLU A 36 -10.13 -9.43 -7.33
CA GLU A 36 -11.04 -8.96 -8.39
C GLU A 36 -11.70 -7.62 -8.04
N ASN A 37 -11.76 -7.26 -6.75
CA ASN A 37 -12.44 -6.07 -6.24
C ASN A 37 -11.48 -4.94 -5.81
N GLU A 38 -10.19 -5.21 -5.74
CA GLU A 38 -9.19 -4.20 -5.40
C GLU A 38 -8.57 -3.60 -6.66
N VAL A 39 -8.50 -2.27 -6.68
CA VAL A 39 -8.17 -1.46 -7.86
C VAL A 39 -6.71 -1.00 -7.80
N VAL A 40 -6.25 -0.58 -6.63
CA VAL A 40 -4.88 -0.06 -6.46
C VAL A 40 -4.17 -0.80 -5.33
N PHE A 41 -2.96 -1.28 -5.62
CA PHE A 41 -2.06 -1.91 -4.65
C PHE A 41 -0.92 -0.95 -4.31
N TYR A 42 -0.57 -0.82 -3.02
CA TYR A 42 0.53 0.03 -2.56
C TYR A 42 1.40 -0.73 -1.54
N PRO A 43 2.67 -1.05 -1.86
CA PRO A 43 3.57 -1.80 -0.98
C PRO A 43 4.52 -0.87 -0.22
N LYS A 44 4.02 -0.22 0.82
CA LYS A 44 4.78 0.71 1.66
C LYS A 44 5.95 -0.02 2.35
N ASN A 45 7.12 0.61 2.31
CA ASN A 45 8.38 0.14 2.89
C ASN A 45 8.99 -1.11 2.25
N LEU A 46 8.52 -1.56 1.08
CA LEU A 46 9.01 -2.79 0.44
C LEU A 46 10.53 -2.83 0.23
N PHE A 47 11.12 -1.68 -0.08
CA PHE A 47 12.54 -1.53 -0.41
C PHE A 47 13.36 -0.91 0.74
N LEU A 48 12.81 -0.83 1.94
CA LEU A 48 13.46 -0.23 3.10
C LEU A 48 13.79 -1.33 4.12
N GLU A 49 15.08 -1.52 4.41
CA GLU A 49 15.55 -2.65 5.23
C GLU A 49 15.15 -2.54 6.72
N ASP A 50 15.02 -1.31 7.24
CA ASP A 50 14.77 -1.03 8.65
C ASP A 50 13.28 -0.86 9.01
N TYR A 51 12.38 -1.13 8.06
CA TYR A 51 10.95 -0.89 8.22
C TYR A 51 10.13 -2.15 7.95
N TYR A 52 9.04 -2.32 8.70
CA TYR A 52 8.07 -3.36 8.42
C TYR A 52 7.32 -3.05 7.13
N LEU A 53 7.13 -4.08 6.30
CA LEU A 53 6.35 -4.00 5.09
C LEU A 53 4.86 -3.83 5.41
N GLU A 54 4.24 -2.82 4.82
CA GLU A 54 2.80 -2.59 4.87
C GLU A 54 2.21 -2.67 3.46
N LEU A 55 1.24 -3.55 3.26
CA LEU A 55 0.59 -3.78 1.98
C LEU A 55 -0.83 -3.28 2.01
N TYR A 56 -1.13 -2.29 1.19
CA TYR A 56 -2.46 -1.72 1.06
C TYR A 56 -3.11 -2.19 -0.24
N PHE A 57 -4.34 -2.65 -0.13
CA PHE A 57 -5.21 -3.01 -1.25
C PHE A 57 -6.45 -2.11 -1.19
N PHE A 58 -6.47 -1.09 -2.04
CA PHE A 58 -7.56 -0.13 -2.15
C PHE A 58 -8.61 -0.66 -3.12
N GLY A 59 -9.80 -0.94 -2.61
CA GLY A 59 -11.00 -1.24 -3.40
C GLY A 59 -12.01 -0.10 -3.35
N ARG A 60 -13.13 -0.28 -4.06
CA ARG A 60 -14.20 0.75 -4.11
C ARG A 60 -14.88 1.02 -2.77
N ASN A 61 -15.04 -0.01 -1.93
CA ASN A 61 -15.83 0.08 -0.70
C ASN A 61 -15.01 -0.14 0.59
N LYS A 62 -13.79 -0.65 0.45
CA LYS A 62 -12.93 -0.99 1.58
C LYS A 62 -11.46 -0.94 1.18
N ILE A 63 -10.62 -0.78 2.19
CA ILE A 63 -9.16 -0.85 2.10
C ILE A 63 -8.74 -2.03 2.98
N VAL A 64 -8.00 -2.98 2.41
CA VAL A 64 -7.41 -4.09 3.15
C VAL A 64 -5.93 -3.79 3.35
N ILE A 65 -5.47 -3.89 4.60
CA ILE A 65 -4.11 -3.58 5.01
C ILE A 65 -3.51 -4.84 5.61
N LEU A 66 -2.30 -5.20 5.16
CA LEU A 66 -1.51 -6.28 5.75
C LEU A 66 -0.18 -5.73 6.21
N ASN A 67 0.10 -5.82 7.51
CA ASN A 67 1.33 -5.33 8.10
C ASN A 67 2.16 -6.50 8.60
N GLU A 68 3.41 -6.55 8.13
CA GLU A 68 4.43 -7.42 8.69
C GLU A 68 4.75 -6.98 10.13
N ARG A 69 4.98 -7.95 11.00
CA ARG A 69 5.46 -7.78 12.37
C ARG A 69 6.49 -8.88 12.64
N GLU A 70 7.23 -8.80 13.74
CA GLU A 70 8.33 -9.75 14.05
C GLU A 70 7.91 -11.22 13.88
N ASP A 71 6.75 -11.61 14.42
CA ASP A 71 6.30 -13.01 14.43
C ASP A 71 4.95 -13.27 13.75
N ASP A 72 4.17 -12.24 13.45
CA ASP A 72 2.83 -12.35 12.89
C ASP A 72 2.57 -11.41 11.71
N VAL A 73 1.37 -11.51 11.15
CA VAL A 73 0.86 -10.60 10.10
C VAL A 73 -0.45 -10.05 10.62
N LEU A 74 -0.52 -8.73 10.80
CA LEU A 74 -1.78 -8.07 11.08
C LEU A 74 -2.55 -7.92 9.77
N VAL A 75 -3.83 -8.29 9.78
CA VAL A 75 -4.77 -8.01 8.69
C VAL A 75 -5.84 -7.08 9.22
N LYS A 76 -5.98 -5.90 8.60
CA LYS A 76 -6.95 -4.86 8.97
C LYS A 76 -7.80 -4.51 7.76
N VAL A 77 -9.07 -4.18 8.00
CA VAL A 77 -9.99 -3.71 6.97
C VAL A 77 -10.61 -2.40 7.44
N LEU A 78 -10.50 -1.37 6.60
CA LEU A 78 -11.18 -0.09 6.78
C LEU A 78 -12.25 0.06 5.71
N ARG A 79 -13.43 0.55 6.08
CA ARG A 79 -14.50 0.79 5.11
C ARG A 79 -14.37 2.20 4.55
N CYS A 80 -14.52 2.36 3.24
CA CYS A 80 -14.43 3.67 2.60
C CYS A 80 -15.60 4.59 3.01
N ASP A 81 -16.74 4.01 3.43
CA ASP A 81 -17.88 4.76 3.97
C ASP A 81 -17.60 5.43 5.33
N GLN A 82 -16.46 5.14 5.96
CA GLN A 82 -16.00 5.79 7.19
C GLN A 82 -14.93 6.86 6.95
N ILE A 83 -14.55 7.11 5.69
CA ILE A 83 -13.57 8.15 5.36
C ILE A 83 -14.21 9.51 5.66
N GLN A 84 -13.53 10.30 6.47
CA GLN A 84 -13.89 11.65 6.83
C GLN A 84 -13.28 12.67 5.87
N SER A 85 -11.99 12.49 5.54
CA SER A 85 -11.23 13.39 4.68
C SER A 85 -10.20 12.61 3.86
N VAL A 86 -9.87 13.15 2.68
CA VAL A 86 -8.77 12.68 1.84
C VAL A 86 -8.02 13.91 1.37
N GLU A 87 -6.75 14.03 1.76
CA GLU A 87 -5.92 15.20 1.49
C GLU A 87 -4.67 14.80 0.70
N LEU A 88 -4.49 15.41 -0.47
CA LEU A 88 -3.30 15.23 -1.30
C LEU A 88 -2.45 16.49 -1.24
N THR A 89 -1.20 16.35 -0.77
CA THR A 89 -0.25 17.44 -0.62
C THR A 89 0.87 17.32 -1.65
N TYR A 90 1.18 18.42 -2.32
CA TYR A 90 2.30 18.56 -3.23
C TYR A 90 3.44 19.29 -2.52
N VAL A 91 4.69 18.84 -2.74
CA VAL A 91 5.89 19.59 -2.33
C VAL A 91 6.57 20.02 -3.62
N ASP A 92 6.75 21.34 -3.77
CA ASP A 92 7.12 22.01 -5.02
C ASP A 92 6.05 21.91 -6.13
N MET A 93 6.37 22.34 -7.36
CA MET A 93 5.36 22.62 -8.37
C MET A 93 4.70 21.39 -9.02
N ASP A 94 5.25 20.17 -8.91
CA ASP A 94 4.83 19.08 -9.81
C ASP A 94 4.74 17.65 -9.24
N GLU A 95 5.08 17.40 -7.96
CA GLU A 95 5.06 16.02 -7.42
C GLU A 95 4.17 15.91 -6.16
N PRO A 96 3.08 15.11 -6.20
CA PRO A 96 2.31 14.81 -5.01
C PRO A 96 3.16 13.95 -4.10
N VAL A 97 3.43 14.46 -2.90
CA VAL A 97 4.35 13.84 -1.96
C VAL A 97 3.64 13.08 -0.87
N ASN A 98 2.43 13.50 -0.49
CA ASN A 98 1.76 12.92 0.65
C ASN A 98 0.26 12.80 0.42
N LEU A 99 -0.29 11.63 0.72
CA LEU A 99 -1.72 11.38 0.79
C LEU A 99 -2.08 11.04 2.24
N CYS A 100 -2.97 11.85 2.82
CA CYS A 100 -3.56 11.59 4.13
C CYS A 100 -5.02 11.17 3.94
N ILE A 101 -5.43 10.07 4.57
CA ILE A 101 -6.82 9.60 4.60
C ILE A 101 -7.22 9.47 6.07
N GLU A 102 -8.16 10.28 6.51
CA GLU A 102 -8.68 10.23 7.88
C GLU A 102 -10.03 9.52 7.90
N PHE A 103 -10.24 8.69 8.92
CA PHE A 103 -11.49 7.97 9.14
C PHE A 103 -12.19 8.46 10.40
N ASN A 104 -13.52 8.29 10.48
CA ASN A 104 -14.36 8.73 11.60
C ASN A 104 -13.98 8.15 12.99
N ASN A 105 -13.10 7.16 13.03
CA ASN A 105 -12.62 6.51 14.25
C ASN A 105 -11.19 6.94 14.64
N ASP A 106 -10.76 8.13 14.19
CA ASP A 106 -9.43 8.70 14.42
C ASP A 106 -8.28 7.85 13.84
N GLU A 107 -8.59 6.92 12.95
CA GLU A 107 -7.58 6.18 12.18
C GLU A 107 -7.13 7.03 11.00
N THR A 108 -5.83 6.96 10.69
CA THR A 108 -5.25 7.69 9.56
C THR A 108 -4.37 6.76 8.73
N ILE A 109 -4.44 6.90 7.41
CA ILE A 109 -3.43 6.35 6.49
C ILE A 109 -2.63 7.52 5.93
N GLU A 110 -1.31 7.47 6.09
CA GLU A 110 -0.36 8.39 5.46
C GLU A 110 0.51 7.64 4.46
N LEU A 111 0.45 8.04 3.19
CA LEU A 111 1.28 7.48 2.13
C LEU A 111 2.17 8.56 1.54
N ASN A 112 3.46 8.28 1.41
CA ASN A 112 4.44 9.24 0.97
C ASN A 112 5.48 8.63 0.02
N ASP A 113 5.56 9.11 -1.21
CA ASP A 113 6.42 8.53 -2.26
C ASP A 113 7.93 8.72 -2.02
N LYS A 114 8.31 9.64 -1.12
CA LYS A 114 9.70 9.91 -0.76
C LYS A 114 10.18 9.09 0.43
N THR A 115 9.27 8.68 1.31
CA THR A 115 9.61 7.95 2.55
C THR A 115 9.16 6.50 2.57
N ASP A 116 8.19 6.12 1.73
CA ASP A 116 7.64 4.76 1.72
C ASP A 116 8.38 3.82 0.76
N THR A 117 9.37 4.33 0.02
CA THR A 117 10.13 3.59 -0.98
C THR A 117 11.53 4.19 -1.18
N ASP A 118 12.37 3.50 -1.95
CA ASP A 118 13.64 4.05 -2.42
C ASP A 118 13.46 5.00 -3.64
N THR A 119 14.55 5.71 -3.97
CA THR A 119 14.58 6.70 -5.07
C THR A 119 14.38 6.11 -6.46
N SER A 120 14.56 4.80 -6.65
CA SER A 120 14.36 4.13 -7.94
C SER A 120 12.88 3.89 -8.23
N TRP A 121 12.05 3.85 -7.19
CA TRP A 121 10.62 3.50 -7.29
C TRP A 121 9.67 4.66 -6.92
N SER A 122 10.19 5.79 -6.42
CA SER A 122 9.39 6.95 -5.99
C SER A 122 8.35 7.39 -7.02
N GLY A 123 8.74 7.60 -8.28
CA GLY A 123 7.81 8.02 -9.34
C GLY A 123 6.61 7.06 -9.57
N GLN A 124 6.78 5.77 -9.27
CA GLN A 124 5.65 4.82 -9.31
C GLN A 124 4.74 4.95 -8.10
N PHE A 125 5.32 5.24 -6.93
CA PHE A 125 4.58 5.49 -5.71
C PHE A 125 3.79 6.79 -5.83
N THR A 126 4.35 7.83 -6.45
CA THR A 126 3.65 9.06 -6.85
C THR A 126 2.40 8.74 -7.68
N THR A 127 2.57 7.95 -8.76
CA THR A 127 1.45 7.55 -9.64
C THR A 127 0.37 6.78 -8.87
N LYS A 128 0.76 5.87 -7.98
CA LYS A 128 -0.20 5.12 -7.15
C LYS A 128 -0.94 6.01 -6.17
N ILE A 129 -0.27 6.97 -5.53
CA ILE A 129 -0.89 7.95 -4.64
C ILE A 129 -1.98 8.73 -5.39
N GLU A 130 -1.69 9.21 -6.61
CA GLU A 130 -2.69 9.90 -7.43
C GLU A 130 -3.88 9.01 -7.82
N GLU A 131 -3.62 7.75 -8.16
CA GLU A 131 -4.69 6.79 -8.48
C GLU A 131 -5.56 6.47 -7.26
N ILE A 132 -4.96 6.35 -6.07
CA ILE A 132 -5.69 6.17 -4.82
C ILE A 132 -6.56 7.39 -4.53
N PHE A 133 -6.01 8.60 -4.68
CA PHE A 133 -6.76 9.84 -4.51
C PHE A 133 -7.97 9.90 -5.45
N LYS A 134 -7.78 9.59 -6.75
CA LYS A 134 -8.85 9.51 -7.76
C LYS A 134 -9.88 8.41 -7.49
N LEU A 135 -9.49 7.33 -6.82
CA LEU A 135 -10.39 6.22 -6.49
C LEU A 135 -11.32 6.57 -5.32
N LEU A 136 -10.84 7.37 -4.36
CA LEU A 136 -11.54 7.69 -3.12
C LEU A 136 -12.38 8.98 -3.18
N ASN A 137 -12.25 9.76 -4.25
CA ASN A 137 -13.00 11.01 -4.49
C ASN A 137 -13.80 10.95 -5.81
#